data_AF-A0A699IT69-F1
#
_entry.id   AF-A0A699IT69-F1
#
_cell.length_a   1.000
_cell.length_b   1.000
_cell.length_c   1.000
_cell.angle_alpha   90.00
_cell.angle_beta   90.00
_cell.angle_gamma   90.00
#
_symmetry.space_group_name_H-M   'P 1'
#
loop_
_entity.id
_entity.type
_entity.pdbx_description
1 polymer ?
#
loop_
_entity_poly.entity_id
_entity_poly.type
_entity_poly.pdbx_seq_one_letter_code
_entity_poly.pdbx_strand_id
1 'polypeptide(L)'
;MQPVDVVGLGLHDYYEVIKKPMDFSTIKNKMDAKDDDVHVMTKTLMVKLEEKWLQLLPKVIEEDERRKKEDAEAQLDMQLAHEVDHAKMTRELSLELNEVDLHIKKLKEVVLSNCRKISFEEKLTLVKILTKLSPDDLQKALLIVAQNSPNFEATCNEVELDMDTQSESILWKLKFFLKDIIEVQRKNSPNIQIIANNKISENNLKKKKSETCY
;
A
#
# COMPACT_ATOMS: atom_id res chain seq x y z
N MET A 1 -35.15 -36.60 12.99
CA MET A 1 -33.89 -35.89 12.70
C MET A 1 -33.10 -36.74 11.72
N GLN A 2 -32.44 -36.10 10.76
CA GLN A 2 -31.62 -36.81 9.77
C GLN A 2 -30.18 -36.96 10.29
N PRO A 3 -29.45 -38.01 9.90
CA PRO A 3 -28.03 -38.15 10.21
C PRO A 3 -27.22 -36.93 9.74
N VAL A 4 -26.08 -36.68 10.38
CA VAL A 4 -25.15 -35.60 9.99
C VAL A 4 -24.62 -35.90 8.58
N ASP A 5 -24.79 -34.95 7.66
CA ASP A 5 -24.24 -35.04 6.30
C ASP A 5 -22.75 -34.67 6.31
N VAL A 6 -21.93 -35.69 6.60
CA VAL A 6 -20.47 -35.57 6.73
C VAL A 6 -19.81 -35.07 5.44
N VAL A 7 -20.34 -35.50 4.29
CA VAL A 7 -19.78 -35.16 2.97
C VAL A 7 -20.17 -33.74 2.57
N GLY A 8 -21.44 -33.36 2.75
CA GLY A 8 -21.91 -32.00 2.46
C GLY A 8 -21.28 -30.93 3.36
N LEU A 9 -20.91 -31.30 4.59
CA LEU A 9 -20.25 -30.40 5.56
C LEU A 9 -18.72 -30.43 5.50
N GLY A 10 -18.12 -31.27 4.64
CA GLY A 10 -16.66 -31.35 4.49
C GLY A 10 -15.92 -31.85 5.74
N LEU A 11 -16.56 -32.68 6.57
CA LEU A 11 -16.01 -33.16 7.84
C LEU A 11 -15.17 -34.43 7.63
N HIS A 12 -13.95 -34.26 7.11
CA HIS A 12 -13.10 -35.38 6.67
C HIS A 12 -12.64 -36.31 7.81
N ASP A 13 -12.53 -35.79 9.03
CA ASP A 13 -12.08 -36.50 10.23
C ASP A 13 -13.23 -37.00 11.12
N TYR A 14 -14.49 -36.82 10.70
CA TYR A 14 -15.66 -37.10 11.51
C TYR A 14 -15.68 -38.53 12.08
N TYR A 15 -15.34 -39.52 11.26
CA TYR A 15 -15.32 -40.93 11.68
C TYR A 15 -14.04 -41.32 12.44
N GLU A 16 -13.00 -40.49 12.42
CA GLU A 16 -11.80 -40.68 13.23
C GLU A 16 -12.06 -40.32 14.69
N VAL A 17 -12.82 -39.23 14.90
CA VAL A 17 -13.18 -38.72 16.23
C VAL A 17 -14.45 -39.41 16.76
N ILE A 18 -15.51 -39.53 15.94
CA ILE A 18 -16.79 -40.12 16.31
C ILE A 18 -16.89 -41.53 15.72
N LYS A 19 -16.32 -42.52 16.43
CA LYS A 19 -16.26 -43.92 15.99
C LYS A 19 -17.61 -44.63 15.89
N LYS A 20 -18.59 -44.19 16.69
CA LYS A 20 -19.95 -44.74 16.73
C LYS A 20 -20.93 -43.56 16.78
N PRO A 21 -21.32 -43.01 15.62
CA PRO A 21 -22.27 -41.92 15.59
C PRO A 21 -23.59 -42.38 16.22
N MET A 22 -24.17 -41.52 17.06
CA MET A 22 -25.41 -41.83 17.75
C MET A 22 -26.56 -41.88 16.74
N ASP A 23 -27.25 -43.02 16.66
CA ASP A 23 -28.44 -43.15 15.81
C ASP A 23 -29.67 -42.63 16.56
N PHE A 24 -29.93 -41.35 16.40
CA PHE A 24 -31.10 -40.68 16.99
C PHE A 24 -32.42 -41.21 16.44
N SER A 25 -32.46 -41.81 15.24
CA SER A 25 -33.68 -42.41 14.69
C SER A 25 -34.02 -43.70 15.43
N THR A 26 -33.04 -44.55 15.71
CA THR A 26 -33.22 -45.76 16.53
C THR A 26 -33.58 -45.41 17.97
N ILE A 27 -32.97 -44.37 18.56
CA ILE A 27 -33.31 -43.91 19.91
C ILE A 27 -34.74 -43.38 19.94
N LYS A 28 -35.13 -42.54 18.97
CA LYS A 28 -36.49 -42.01 18.86
C LYS A 28 -37.51 -43.13 18.68
N ASN A 29 -37.27 -44.09 17.78
CA ASN A 29 -38.17 -45.23 17.57
C ASN A 29 -38.32 -46.07 18.84
N LYS A 30 -37.26 -46.27 19.63
CA LYS A 30 -37.33 -46.99 20.91
C LYS A 30 -38.05 -46.19 21.99
N MET A 31 -37.93 -44.86 21.97
CA MET A 31 -38.62 -43.97 22.89
C MET A 31 -40.12 -43.93 22.54
N ASP A 32 -40.47 -43.81 21.26
CA ASP A 32 -41.85 -43.75 20.78
C ASP A 32 -42.58 -45.11 20.83
N ALA A 33 -41.85 -46.25 20.85
CA ALA A 33 -42.43 -47.59 20.77
C ALA A 33 -43.06 -48.13 22.07
N LYS A 34 -43.01 -47.40 23.19
CA LYS A 34 -43.65 -47.85 24.45
C LYS A 34 -44.29 -46.67 25.20
N ASP A 35 -45.61 -46.73 25.40
CA ASP A 35 -46.31 -45.98 26.46
C ASP A 35 -45.98 -46.60 27.83
N ASP A 36 -44.69 -46.61 28.16
CA ASP A 36 -44.21 -46.93 29.49
C ASP A 36 -44.23 -45.66 30.35
N ASP A 37 -44.38 -45.79 31.66
CA ASP A 37 -44.52 -44.65 32.60
C ASP A 37 -43.33 -43.66 32.48
N VAL A 38 -42.14 -44.19 32.18
CA VAL A 38 -40.92 -43.41 31.92
C VAL A 38 -41.05 -42.54 30.67
N HIS A 39 -41.71 -43.01 29.61
CA HIS A 39 -41.93 -42.24 28.38
C HIS A 39 -42.91 -41.09 28.60
N VAL A 40 -44.00 -41.35 29.33
CA VAL A 40 -44.99 -40.32 29.72
C VAL A 40 -44.32 -39.26 30.59
N MET A 41 -43.48 -39.68 31.55
CA MET A 41 -42.71 -38.76 32.38
C MET A 41 -41.71 -37.96 31.55
N THR A 42 -41.00 -38.58 30.62
CA THR A 42 -40.03 -37.91 29.73
C THR A 42 -40.70 -36.86 28.86
N LYS A 43 -41.84 -37.19 28.24
CA LYS A 43 -42.66 -36.22 27.48
C LYS A 43 -43.12 -35.06 28.36
N THR A 44 -43.58 -35.35 29.57
CA THR A 44 -44.04 -34.32 30.52
C THR A 44 -42.91 -33.39 30.95
N LEU A 45 -41.72 -33.94 31.24
CA LEU A 45 -40.54 -33.17 31.58
C LEU A 45 -40.06 -32.32 30.40
N MET A 46 -40.15 -32.84 29.17
CA MET A 46 -39.84 -32.07 27.96
C MET A 46 -40.76 -30.86 27.82
N VAL A 47 -42.08 -31.04 27.95
CA VAL A 47 -43.04 -29.92 27.88
C VAL A 47 -42.74 -28.88 28.97
N LYS A 48 -42.47 -29.31 30.20
CA LYS A 48 -42.09 -28.39 31.30
C LYS A 48 -40.78 -27.65 31.01
N LEU A 49 -39.82 -28.31 30.36
CA LEU A 49 -38.57 -27.68 29.96
C LEU A 49 -38.83 -26.62 28.88
N GLU A 50 -39.60 -26.94 27.85
CA GLU A 50 -39.96 -26.01 26.77
C GLU A 50 -40.68 -24.78 27.33
N GLU A 51 -41.65 -24.94 28.21
CA GLU A 51 -42.36 -23.84 28.88
C GLU A 51 -41.41 -22.94 29.69
N LYS A 52 -40.50 -23.54 30.45
CA LYS A 52 -39.52 -22.80 31.25
C LYS A 52 -38.47 -22.13 30.37
N TRP A 53 -38.08 -22.76 29.27
CA TRP A 53 -37.14 -22.23 28.31
C TRP A 53 -37.72 -21.00 27.58
N LEU A 54 -38.99 -21.05 27.18
CA LEU A 54 -39.68 -19.91 26.57
C LEU A 54 -39.67 -18.66 27.47
N GLN A 55 -39.74 -18.83 28.79
CA GLN A 55 -39.64 -17.72 29.75
C GLN A 55 -38.22 -17.13 29.85
N LEU A 56 -37.19 -17.91 29.53
CA LEU A 56 -35.79 -17.49 29.57
C LEU A 56 -35.30 -16.91 28.24
N LEU A 57 -35.94 -17.26 27.12
CA LEU A 57 -35.56 -16.80 25.78
C LEU A 57 -35.35 -15.27 25.69
N PRO A 58 -36.23 -14.40 26.22
CA PRO A 58 -36.02 -12.95 26.13
C PRO A 58 -34.72 -12.50 26.81
N LYS A 59 -34.37 -13.09 27.96
CA LYS A 59 -33.13 -12.77 28.68
C LYS A 59 -31.89 -13.25 27.94
N VAL A 60 -31.99 -14.42 27.30
CA VAL A 60 -30.91 -14.97 26.46
C VAL A 60 -30.70 -14.08 25.24
N ILE A 61 -31.78 -13.65 24.58
CA ILE A 61 -31.71 -12.73 23.42
C ILE A 61 -31.09 -11.40 23.83
N GLU A 62 -31.55 -10.79 24.93
CA GLU A 62 -31.01 -9.53 25.43
C GLU A 62 -29.51 -9.63 25.76
N GLU A 63 -29.09 -10.72 26.41
CA GLU A 63 -27.68 -10.98 26.72
C GLU A 63 -26.83 -11.19 25.45
N ASP A 64 -27.36 -11.90 24.45
CA ASP A 64 -26.68 -12.11 23.18
C ASP A 64 -26.51 -10.79 22.40
N GLU A 65 -27.54 -9.93 22.41
CA GLU A 65 -27.49 -8.59 21.85
C GLU A 65 -26.47 -7.70 22.57
N ARG A 66 -26.43 -7.77 23.92
CA ARG A 66 -25.46 -7.05 24.73
C ARG A 66 -24.03 -7.45 24.36
N ARG A 67 -23.75 -8.75 24.28
CA ARG A 67 -22.43 -9.27 23.89
C ARG A 67 -22.04 -8.83 22.49
N LYS A 68 -22.98 -8.92 21.54
CA LYS A 68 -22.74 -8.47 20.17
C LYS A 68 -22.39 -6.98 20.09
N LYS A 69 -23.01 -6.16 20.94
CA LYS A 69 -22.68 -4.74 21.05
C LYS A 69 -21.29 -4.52 21.64
N GLU A 70 -20.94 -5.23 22.71
CA GLU A 70 -19.62 -5.15 23.35
C GLU A 70 -18.51 -5.59 22.40
N ASP A 71 -18.72 -6.67 21.64
CA ASP A 71 -17.78 -7.13 20.63
C ASP A 71 -17.61 -6.10 19.51
N ALA A 72 -18.68 -5.42 19.08
CA ALA A 72 -18.62 -4.36 18.08
C ALA A 72 -17.88 -3.12 18.59
N GLU A 73 -18.08 -2.76 19.86
CA GLU A 73 -17.38 -1.67 20.53
C GLU A 73 -15.87 -1.98 20.65
N ALA A 74 -15.52 -3.19 21.11
CA ALA A 74 -14.12 -3.62 21.19
C ALA A 74 -13.42 -3.67 19.83
N GLN A 75 -14.15 -4.04 18.76
CA GLN A 75 -13.63 -3.97 17.39
C GLN A 75 -13.36 -2.53 16.94
N LEU A 76 -14.25 -1.60 17.29
CA LEU A 76 -14.09 -0.18 16.97
C LEU A 76 -12.88 0.41 17.72
N ASP A 77 -12.73 0.10 19.00
CA ASP A 77 -11.58 0.52 19.80
C ASP A 77 -10.26 0.00 19.24
N MET A 78 -10.23 -1.26 18.78
CA MET A 78 -9.07 -1.83 18.11
C MET A 78 -8.74 -1.08 16.80
N GLN A 79 -9.74 -0.72 16.00
CA GLN A 79 -9.54 0.06 14.78
C GLN A 79 -9.01 1.46 15.10
N LEU A 80 -9.58 2.13 16.11
CA LEU A 80 -9.16 3.45 16.53
C LEU A 80 -7.70 3.45 17.01
N ALA A 81 -7.30 2.43 17.79
CA ALA A 81 -5.91 2.28 18.24
C ALA A 81 -4.95 2.13 17.05
N HIS A 82 -5.29 1.29 16.06
CA HIS A 82 -4.49 1.15 14.86
C HIS A 82 -4.40 2.47 14.06
N GLU A 83 -5.50 3.22 13.96
CA GLU A 83 -5.50 4.52 13.29
C GLU A 83 -4.59 5.53 14.01
N VAL A 84 -4.61 5.57 15.34
CA VAL A 84 -3.73 6.42 16.15
C VAL A 84 -2.27 6.09 15.91
N ASP A 85 -1.90 4.81 15.92
CA ASP A 85 -0.53 4.36 15.66
C ASP A 85 -0.07 4.71 14.24
N HIS A 86 -0.93 4.47 13.24
CA HIS A 86 -0.64 4.83 11.85
C HIS A 86 -0.48 6.35 11.68
N ALA A 87 -1.34 7.15 12.31
CA ALA A 87 -1.25 8.61 12.27
C ALA A 87 0.01 9.12 12.98
N LYS A 88 0.46 8.45 14.06
CA LYS A 88 1.73 8.78 14.73
C LYS A 88 2.92 8.50 13.81
N MET A 89 3.00 7.30 13.25
CA MET A 89 4.06 6.92 12.30
C MET A 89 4.10 7.87 11.09
N THR A 90 2.94 8.24 10.55
CA THR A 90 2.84 9.21 9.44
C THR A 90 3.43 10.57 9.80
N ARG A 91 3.19 11.05 11.01
CA ARG A 91 3.77 12.31 11.50
C ARG A 91 5.28 12.21 11.68
N GLU A 92 5.77 11.12 12.27
CA GLU A 92 7.21 10.89 12.46
C GLU A 92 7.96 10.88 11.12
N LEU A 93 7.46 10.12 10.15
CA LEU A 93 8.04 10.08 8.79
C LEU A 93 8.01 11.46 8.11
N SER A 94 6.95 12.24 8.30
CA SER A 94 6.86 13.61 7.77
C SER A 94 7.91 14.53 8.39
N LEU A 95 8.16 14.41 9.69
CA LEU A 95 9.20 15.19 10.37
C LEU A 95 10.60 14.82 9.87
N GLU A 96 10.90 13.53 9.72
CA GLU A 96 12.18 13.06 9.15
C GLU A 96 12.40 13.58 7.74
N LEU A 97 11.36 13.58 6.89
CA LEU A 97 11.46 14.10 5.53
C LEU A 97 11.74 15.61 5.49
N ASN A 98 11.10 16.37 6.39
CA ASN A 98 11.35 17.80 6.51
C ASN A 98 12.80 18.10 6.96
N GLU A 99 13.35 17.27 7.85
CA GLU A 99 14.76 17.39 8.27
C GLU A 99 15.71 17.12 7.10
N VAL A 100 15.43 16.09 6.29
CA VAL A 100 16.20 15.81 5.07
C VAL A 100 16.12 16.96 4.07
N ASP A 101 14.95 17.57 3.86
CA ASP A 101 14.80 18.74 2.98
C ASP A 101 15.65 19.92 3.48
N LEU A 102 15.66 20.17 4.79
CA LEU A 102 16.51 21.20 5.40
C LEU A 102 18.00 20.91 5.17
N HIS A 103 18.43 19.66 5.33
CA HIS A 103 19.81 19.24 5.03
C HIS A 103 20.16 19.43 3.55
N ILE A 104 19.27 19.06 2.62
CA ILE A 104 19.46 19.26 1.18
C ILE A 104 19.56 20.74 0.85
N LYS A 105 18.70 21.58 1.44
CA LYS A 105 18.72 23.03 1.24
C LYS A 105 20.02 23.65 1.72
N LYS A 106 20.48 23.27 2.92
CA LYS A 106 21.77 23.71 3.47
C LYS A 106 22.94 23.26 2.61
N LEU A 107 22.96 22.00 2.19
CA LEU A 107 24.00 21.47 1.31
C LEU A 107 24.00 22.21 -0.04
N LYS A 108 22.83 22.46 -0.62
CA LYS A 108 22.66 23.24 -1.84
C LYS A 108 23.24 24.64 -1.67
N GLU A 109 22.96 25.32 -0.57
CA GLU A 109 23.53 26.64 -0.28
C GLU A 109 25.06 26.61 -0.19
N VAL A 110 25.62 25.62 0.53
CA VAL A 110 27.08 25.41 0.60
C VAL A 110 27.67 25.19 -0.78
N VAL A 111 27.07 24.34 -1.62
CA VAL A 111 27.54 24.09 -2.99
C VAL A 111 27.46 25.36 -3.83
N LEU A 112 26.35 26.12 -3.75
CA LEU A 112 26.17 27.36 -4.51
C LEU A 112 27.18 28.44 -4.11
N SER A 113 27.52 28.57 -2.83
CA SER A 113 28.56 29.50 -2.37
C SER A 113 29.97 29.13 -2.86
N ASN A 114 30.19 27.85 -3.17
CA ASN A 114 31.47 27.33 -3.65
C ASN A 114 31.57 27.30 -5.18
N CYS A 115 30.52 27.69 -5.91
CA CYS A 115 30.56 27.75 -7.37
C CYS A 115 31.55 28.84 -7.81
N ARG A 116 32.65 28.43 -8.47
CA ARG A 116 33.57 29.34 -9.16
C ARG A 116 32.82 30.08 -10.29
N LYS A 117 33.23 31.31 -10.59
CA LYS A 117 32.76 32.05 -11.78
C LYS A 117 33.00 31.29 -13.08
N ILE A 118 31.96 31.16 -13.90
CA ILE A 118 32.09 30.60 -15.25
C ILE A 118 32.89 31.57 -16.14
N SER A 119 33.90 31.06 -16.84
CA SER A 119 34.75 31.87 -17.70
C SER A 119 34.02 32.34 -18.96
N PHE A 120 34.55 33.39 -19.60
CA PHE A 120 33.97 33.94 -20.84
C PHE A 120 33.90 32.89 -21.97
N GLU A 121 34.95 32.08 -22.13
CA GLU A 121 34.99 31.01 -23.14
C GLU A 121 33.93 29.93 -22.89
N GLU A 122 33.69 29.59 -21.63
CA GLU A 122 32.62 28.67 -21.24
C GLU A 122 31.24 29.27 -21.53
N LYS A 123 31.02 30.56 -21.24
CA LYS A 123 29.78 31.27 -21.61
C LYS A 123 29.52 31.24 -23.11
N LEU A 124 30.56 31.53 -23.92
CA LEU A 124 30.47 31.44 -25.38
C LEU A 124 30.11 30.02 -25.86
N THR A 125 30.64 29.01 -25.18
CA THR A 125 30.34 27.60 -25.50
C THR A 125 28.88 27.28 -25.18
N LEU A 126 28.33 27.75 -24.06
CA LEU A 126 26.90 27.57 -23.73
C LEU A 126 25.99 28.20 -24.79
N VAL A 127 26.26 29.44 -25.18
CA VAL A 127 25.47 30.16 -26.21
C VAL A 127 25.49 29.39 -27.53
N LYS A 128 26.66 28.91 -27.96
CA LYS A 128 26.79 28.09 -29.19
C LYS A 128 26.03 26.77 -29.12
N ILE A 129 25.84 26.20 -27.94
CA ILE A 129 25.07 24.96 -27.76
C ILE A 129 23.58 25.27 -27.77
N LEU A 130 23.15 26.34 -27.08
CA LEU A 130 21.75 26.77 -27.03
C LEU A 130 21.16 27.01 -28.42
N THR A 131 21.93 27.62 -29.32
CA THR A 131 21.48 27.86 -30.71
C THR A 131 21.37 26.59 -31.56
N LYS A 132 21.87 25.44 -31.06
CA LYS A 132 21.86 24.15 -31.75
C LYS A 132 20.93 23.13 -31.10
N LEU A 133 20.22 23.50 -30.03
CA LEU A 133 19.32 22.60 -29.34
C LEU A 133 18.02 22.35 -30.10
N SER A 134 17.35 21.25 -29.75
CA SER A 134 15.97 21.01 -30.12
C SER A 134 15.03 21.99 -29.38
N PRO A 135 13.82 22.27 -29.91
CA PRO A 135 12.86 23.15 -29.25
C PRO A 135 12.50 22.69 -27.82
N ASP A 136 12.33 21.38 -27.60
CA ASP A 136 11.96 20.82 -26.30
C ASP A 136 13.08 20.98 -25.26
N ASP A 137 14.33 20.77 -25.67
CA ASP A 137 15.49 20.91 -24.78
C ASP A 137 15.83 22.37 -24.53
N LEU A 138 15.60 23.25 -25.51
CA LEU A 138 15.68 24.69 -25.32
C LEU A 138 14.66 25.17 -24.30
N GLN A 139 13.40 24.70 -24.37
CA GLN A 139 12.37 25.05 -23.39
C GLN A 139 12.76 24.59 -21.97
N LYS A 140 13.30 23.39 -21.82
CA LYS A 140 13.83 22.92 -20.52
C LYS A 140 15.00 23.78 -20.02
N ALA A 141 15.92 24.17 -20.90
CA ALA A 141 17.02 25.08 -20.57
C ALA A 141 16.50 26.45 -20.08
N LEU A 142 15.49 27.00 -20.75
CA LEU A 142 14.86 28.27 -20.37
C LEU A 142 14.12 28.17 -19.03
N LEU A 143 13.47 27.03 -18.73
CA LEU A 143 12.87 26.78 -17.43
C LEU A 143 13.89 26.75 -16.29
N ILE A 144 15.11 26.26 -16.53
CA ILE A 144 16.21 26.30 -15.55
C ILE A 144 16.61 27.75 -15.22
N VAL A 145 16.60 28.64 -16.22
CA VAL A 145 16.87 30.07 -16.05
C VAL A 145 15.74 30.76 -15.28
N ALA A 146 14.48 30.45 -15.61
CA ALA A 146 13.31 31.02 -14.95
C ALA A 146 13.22 30.67 -13.45
N GLN A 147 13.75 29.51 -13.06
CA GLN A 147 13.57 28.93 -11.71
C GLN A 147 14.08 29.82 -10.56
N ASN A 148 15.02 30.74 -10.84
CA ASN A 148 15.62 31.65 -9.85
C ASN A 148 15.58 33.12 -10.31
N SER A 149 14.84 33.45 -11.37
CA SER A 149 14.78 34.79 -11.96
C SER A 149 13.32 35.27 -12.02
N PRO A 150 12.85 36.07 -11.04
CA PRO A 150 11.42 36.43 -10.90
C PRO A 150 10.84 37.27 -12.06
N ASN A 151 11.68 37.87 -12.90
CA ASN A 151 11.27 38.72 -14.04
C ASN A 151 11.52 38.07 -15.41
N PHE A 152 11.86 36.78 -15.48
CA PHE A 152 12.22 36.12 -16.73
C PHE A 152 11.01 35.36 -17.32
N GLU A 153 10.52 35.82 -18.47
CA GLU A 153 9.45 35.14 -19.21
C GLU A 153 10.02 34.11 -20.19
N ALA A 154 10.05 32.84 -19.78
CA ALA A 154 10.61 31.74 -20.59
C ALA A 154 9.72 31.29 -21.77
N THR A 155 8.50 31.82 -21.88
CA THR A 155 7.47 31.36 -22.83
C THR A 155 7.25 32.30 -24.02
N CYS A 156 7.99 33.41 -24.11
CA CYS A 156 7.88 34.31 -25.24
C CYS A 156 8.59 33.75 -26.49
N ASN A 157 8.17 34.24 -27.65
CA ASN A 157 8.66 33.78 -28.96
C ASN A 157 10.11 34.21 -29.24
N GLU A 158 10.60 35.19 -28.48
CA GLU A 158 11.96 35.72 -28.53
C GLU A 158 12.40 36.05 -27.11
N VAL A 159 13.38 35.31 -26.59
CA VAL A 159 13.88 35.44 -25.21
C VAL A 159 15.30 35.99 -25.24
N GLU A 160 15.50 37.18 -24.68
CA GLU A 160 16.83 37.76 -24.51
C GLU A 160 17.47 37.22 -23.22
N LEU A 161 18.56 36.47 -23.36
CA LEU A 161 19.29 35.89 -22.24
C LEU A 161 20.66 36.54 -22.08
N ASP A 162 20.79 37.42 -21.08
CA ASP A 162 22.07 38.01 -20.70
C ASP A 162 22.86 37.06 -19.77
N MET A 163 23.93 36.49 -20.31
CA MET A 163 24.84 35.55 -19.64
C MET A 163 25.75 36.17 -18.58
N ASP A 164 25.85 37.51 -18.54
CA ASP A 164 26.65 38.24 -17.56
C ASP A 164 25.83 38.70 -16.35
N THR A 165 24.51 38.83 -16.52
CA THR A 165 23.58 39.23 -15.45
C THR A 165 23.02 38.03 -14.66
N GLN A 166 23.06 36.80 -15.20
CA GLN A 166 22.58 35.61 -14.48
C GLN A 166 23.48 35.21 -13.30
N SER A 167 22.89 34.66 -12.24
CA SER A 167 23.66 34.10 -11.12
C SER A 167 24.50 32.89 -11.53
N GLU A 168 25.69 32.73 -10.92
CA GLU A 168 26.58 31.59 -11.18
C GLU A 168 25.87 30.24 -11.00
N SER A 169 24.92 30.16 -10.06
CA SER A 169 24.08 28.97 -9.86
C SER A 169 23.29 28.55 -11.10
N ILE A 170 22.73 29.52 -11.82
CA ILE A 170 21.93 29.29 -13.03
C ILE A 170 22.87 28.88 -14.16
N LEU A 171 24.00 29.57 -14.33
CA LEU A 171 24.98 29.28 -15.37
C LEU A 171 25.58 27.87 -15.23
N TRP A 172 25.86 27.42 -14.01
CA TRP A 172 26.33 26.06 -13.76
C TRP A 172 25.25 24.99 -13.96
N LYS A 173 24.02 25.24 -13.51
CA LYS A 173 22.88 24.33 -13.80
C LYS A 173 22.66 24.19 -15.31
N LEU A 174 22.68 25.31 -16.02
CA LEU A 174 22.55 25.36 -17.47
C LEU A 174 23.71 24.61 -18.14
N LYS A 175 24.95 24.84 -17.71
CA LYS A 175 26.12 24.11 -18.21
C LYS A 175 26.02 22.60 -18.03
N PHE A 176 25.56 22.14 -16.87
CA PHE A 176 25.41 20.71 -16.60
C PHE A 176 24.31 20.10 -17.46
N PHE A 177 23.18 20.79 -17.57
CA PHE A 177 22.07 20.37 -18.43
C PHE A 177 22.47 20.28 -19.91
N LEU A 178 23.16 21.30 -20.44
CA LEU A 178 23.66 21.31 -21.81
C LEU A 178 24.72 20.23 -22.05
N LYS A 179 25.55 19.93 -21.06
CA LYS A 179 26.53 18.83 -21.12
C LYS A 179 25.82 17.48 -21.21
N ASP A 180 24.80 17.25 -20.40
CA ASP A 180 24.03 16.01 -20.38
C ASP A 180 23.32 15.76 -21.72
N ILE A 181 22.71 16.79 -22.31
CA ILE A 181 22.11 16.71 -23.65
C ILE A 181 23.16 16.30 -24.69
N ILE A 182 24.35 16.90 -24.67
CA ILE A 182 25.42 16.55 -25.62
C ILE A 182 25.91 15.11 -25.40
N GLU A 183 26.02 14.64 -24.16
CA GLU A 183 26.39 13.26 -23.87
C GLU A 183 25.34 12.26 -24.34
N VAL A 184 24.06 12.58 -24.20
CA VAL A 184 22.94 11.79 -24.74
C VAL A 184 22.95 11.78 -26.28
N GLN A 185 23.18 12.94 -26.91
CA GLN A 185 23.28 13.05 -28.37
C GLN A 185 24.50 12.29 -28.94
N ARG A 186 25.64 12.26 -28.22
CA ARG A 186 26.81 11.45 -28.60
C ARG A 186 26.57 9.95 -28.47
N LYS A 187 25.84 9.51 -27.43
CA LYS A 187 25.47 8.10 -27.21
C LYS A 187 24.42 7.60 -28.22
N ASN A 188 23.63 8.50 -28.79
CA ASN A 188 22.59 8.19 -29.79
C ASN A 188 23.08 8.23 -31.25
N SER A 189 24.38 8.45 -31.50
CA SER A 189 24.96 8.33 -32.85
C SER A 189 25.30 6.85 -33.14
N PRO A 190 24.80 6.24 -34.25
CA PRO A 190 24.93 4.81 -34.47
C PRO A 190 26.34 4.44 -34.93
N ASN A 191 27.11 3.77 -34.07
CA ASN A 191 28.15 2.84 -34.52
C ASN A 191 28.25 1.62 -33.57
N ILE A 192 27.58 0.54 -34.02
CA ILE A 192 27.87 -0.90 -33.89
C ILE A 192 28.30 -1.45 -32.51
N GLN A 193 27.28 -2.01 -31.83
CA GLN A 193 27.17 -3.28 -31.08
C GLN A 193 28.41 -3.93 -30.44
N ILE A 194 28.30 -4.24 -29.14
CA ILE A 194 28.60 -5.59 -28.62
C ILE A 194 27.40 -6.11 -27.84
N ILE A 195 26.94 -7.27 -28.29
CA ILE A 195 25.96 -8.17 -27.71
C ILE A 195 26.49 -8.71 -26.37
N ALA A 196 25.71 -8.55 -25.30
CA ALA A 196 25.76 -9.45 -24.16
C ALA A 196 24.35 -9.60 -23.57
N ASN A 197 23.70 -10.69 -23.98
CA ASN A 197 22.51 -11.22 -23.34
C ASN A 197 22.79 -11.44 -21.85
N ASN A 198 21.84 -11.03 -20.99
CA ASN A 198 21.40 -11.94 -19.93
C ASN A 198 19.94 -11.67 -19.56
N LYS A 199 19.14 -12.71 -19.81
CA LYS A 199 17.77 -12.91 -19.40
C LYS A 199 17.68 -12.77 -17.88
N ILE A 200 16.76 -11.92 -17.40
CA ILE A 200 16.09 -12.20 -16.13
C ILE A 200 14.65 -12.50 -16.49
N SER A 201 14.37 -13.80 -16.49
CA SER A 201 13.05 -14.39 -16.60
C SER A 201 12.18 -13.92 -15.45
N GLU A 202 11.06 -13.30 -15.79
CA GLU A 202 9.85 -13.35 -14.97
C GLU A 202 9.46 -14.83 -14.77
N ASN A 203 9.29 -15.24 -13.53
CA ASN A 203 8.57 -16.46 -13.19
C ASN A 203 7.65 -16.18 -11.99
N ASN A 204 6.38 -15.98 -12.33
CA ASN A 204 5.20 -16.63 -11.76
C ASN A 204 5.02 -16.68 -10.24
N LEU A 205 4.03 -15.88 -9.80
CA LEU A 205 2.77 -16.33 -9.17
C LEU A 205 2.75 -17.65 -8.38
N LYS A 206 2.25 -17.51 -7.14
CA LYS A 206 1.53 -18.47 -6.28
C LYS A 206 2.36 -19.40 -5.40
N LYS A 207 2.46 -19.01 -4.12
CA LYS A 207 2.18 -19.95 -3.02
C LYS A 207 1.54 -19.23 -1.84
N LYS A 208 0.22 -19.32 -1.79
CA LYS A 208 -0.61 -19.16 -0.59
C LYS A 208 -0.19 -20.30 0.35
N LYS A 209 0.38 -19.97 1.51
CA LYS A 209 0.49 -20.87 2.65
C LYS A 209 0.12 -20.09 3.90
N SER A 210 -1.12 -20.28 4.30
CA SER A 210 -1.57 -20.17 5.68
C SER A 210 -0.91 -21.30 6.47
N GLU A 211 -0.03 -20.96 7.40
CA GLU A 211 0.37 -21.84 8.50
C GLU A 211 0.14 -21.03 9.78
N THR A 212 -1.01 -21.29 10.40
CA THR A 212 -1.28 -21.07 11.82
C THR A 212 -0.31 -21.95 12.61
N CYS A 213 0.41 -21.35 13.56
CA CYS A 213 1.16 -22.07 14.59
C CYS A 213 0.36 -22.03 15.90
N TYR A 214 0.49 -23.15 16.62
CA TYR A 214 -0.18 -23.60 17.84
C TYR A 214 -0.33 -22.57 18.97
#